data_AF-A0A2G8SR92-F1
#
_entry.id   AF-A0A2G8SR92-F1
#
_cell.length_a   1.000
_cell.length_b   1.000
_cell.length_c   1.000
_cell.angle_alpha   90.00
_cell.angle_beta   90.00
_cell.angle_gamma   90.00
#
_symmetry.space_group_name_H-M   'P 1'
#
loop_
_entity.id
_entity.type
_entity.pdbx_description
1 polymer ?
#
loop_
_entity_poly.entity_id
_entity_poly.type
_entity_poly.pdbx_seq_one_letter_code
_entity_poly.pdbx_strand_id
1 'polypeptide(L)'
;MKFTPKTNPELLTPIDYNEIRSLTATMHQQISSGTLDAPSWRLIRNAKLAGRMYAPLGTTMTLGDYVRVVRTFLEAFKLAEAPRTDPSSDGDAPPPAQVAREDMKIVQLGRDLKEYQDLLSSWGIKDDRIRRPLPRPIIVYRVVLRAIWSLVLLTVSLPGLFLWLPIFLTTFVAVHQFKRTGPVWDTYDEIAQYKLTYGLASGLAIWLLAMLATLPVAALTAVLVPAIMWLSLRWMEDAVAAFRALAALTRLLLIGKPALQAMRERREGLHERVMELAVRTLGLPAEPETYFAESGGREKGRVRGRWASKAKYFSVRRRRKRDWNETLRLYDQVDYPEDY
;
A
#
# COMPACT_ATOMS: atom_id res chain seq x y z
N MET A 1 12.03 -16.55 19.12
CA MET A 1 12.24 -17.67 20.07
C MET A 1 13.54 -18.38 19.73
N LYS A 2 14.25 -18.93 20.73
CA LYS A 2 15.40 -19.82 20.51
C LYS A 2 15.16 -21.06 21.35
N PHE A 3 15.07 -22.22 20.69
CA PHE A 3 14.91 -23.50 21.35
C PHE A 3 16.26 -24.20 21.39
N THR A 4 16.64 -24.72 22.55
CA THR A 4 17.83 -25.56 22.68
C THR A 4 17.49 -26.81 23.49
N PRO A 5 18.15 -27.95 23.22
CA PRO A 5 17.93 -29.18 23.99
C PRO A 5 18.12 -29.02 25.50
N LYS A 6 18.94 -28.05 25.92
CA LYS A 6 19.20 -27.75 27.34
C LYS A 6 18.10 -26.90 27.99
N THR A 7 17.44 -26.04 27.22
CA THR A 7 16.40 -25.13 27.73
C THR A 7 15.00 -25.67 27.55
N ASN A 8 14.82 -26.66 26.66
CA ASN A 8 13.54 -27.23 26.30
C ASN A 8 13.60 -28.77 26.19
N PRO A 9 13.97 -29.48 27.28
CA PRO A 9 14.03 -30.95 27.28
C PRO A 9 12.67 -31.61 27.05
N GLU A 10 11.56 -30.91 27.33
CA GLU A 10 10.18 -31.35 27.12
C GLU A 10 9.82 -31.61 25.65
N LEU A 11 10.60 -31.06 24.72
CA LEU A 11 10.44 -31.29 23.28
C LEU A 11 11.26 -32.50 22.78
N LEU A 12 11.98 -33.18 23.66
CA LEU A 12 12.79 -34.36 23.36
C LEU A 12 12.06 -35.65 23.76
N THR A 13 12.60 -36.80 23.36
CA THR A 13 11.99 -38.10 23.66
C THR A 13 12.01 -38.43 25.15
N PRO A 14 10.92 -38.97 25.74
CA PRO A 14 9.65 -39.32 25.09
C PRO A 14 8.79 -38.08 24.75
N ILE A 15 8.28 -38.04 23.53
CA ILE A 15 7.60 -36.86 22.96
C ILE A 15 6.20 -36.70 23.56
N ASP A 16 5.95 -35.59 24.25
CA ASP A 16 4.60 -35.17 24.63
C ASP A 16 3.99 -34.27 23.53
N TYR A 17 2.94 -34.76 22.88
CA TYR A 17 2.24 -34.02 21.83
C TYR A 17 1.50 -32.78 22.35
N ASN A 18 1.18 -32.70 23.64
CA ASN A 18 0.56 -31.52 24.23
C ASN A 18 1.55 -30.34 24.27
N GLU A 19 2.83 -30.61 24.57
CA GLU A 19 3.88 -29.60 24.57
C GLU A 19 4.23 -29.12 23.16
N ILE A 20 4.16 -30.02 22.17
CA ILE A 20 4.26 -29.62 20.76
C ILE A 20 3.08 -28.71 20.39
N ARG A 21 1.84 -29.06 20.78
CA ARG A 21 0.66 -28.25 20.49
C ARG A 21 0.72 -26.88 21.15
N SER A 22 1.16 -26.79 22.41
CA SER A 22 1.32 -25.54 23.15
C SER A 22 2.38 -24.64 22.50
N LEU A 23 3.51 -25.23 22.11
CA LEU A 23 4.56 -24.55 21.37
C LEU A 23 4.06 -24.03 20.03
N THR A 24 3.37 -24.87 19.26
CA THR A 24 2.85 -24.52 17.93
C THR A 24 1.82 -23.39 18.04
N ALA A 25 0.94 -23.44 19.06
CA ALA A 25 0.00 -22.36 19.36
C ALA A 25 0.74 -21.06 19.71
N THR A 26 1.81 -21.14 20.51
CA THR A 26 2.61 -19.96 20.87
C THR A 26 3.34 -19.38 19.66
N MET A 27 3.91 -20.22 18.79
CA MET A 27 4.54 -19.78 17.54
C MET A 27 3.50 -19.13 16.61
N HIS A 28 2.33 -19.75 16.47
CA HIS A 28 1.23 -19.18 15.70
C HIS A 28 0.79 -17.83 16.26
N GLN A 29 0.66 -17.69 17.58
CA GLN A 29 0.32 -16.43 18.24
C GLN A 29 1.39 -15.37 18.02
N GLN A 30 2.68 -15.72 18.06
CA GLN A 30 3.77 -14.78 17.79
C GLN A 30 3.78 -14.32 16.33
N ILE A 31 3.61 -15.23 15.38
CA ILE A 31 3.58 -14.90 13.95
C ILE A 31 2.35 -14.04 13.65
N SER A 32 1.17 -14.49 14.08
CA SER A 32 -0.09 -13.75 13.91
C SER A 32 -0.07 -12.40 14.63
N SER A 33 0.75 -12.24 15.68
CA SER A 33 0.87 -10.96 16.37
C SER A 33 1.44 -9.83 15.50
N GLY A 34 2.30 -10.19 14.54
CA GLY A 34 2.98 -9.26 13.64
C GLY A 34 2.42 -9.24 12.21
N THR A 35 1.44 -10.08 11.89
CA THR A 35 0.88 -10.20 10.54
C THR A 35 -0.60 -9.82 10.50
N LEU A 36 -1.06 -9.41 9.32
CA LEU A 36 -2.48 -9.24 9.03
C LEU A 36 -2.94 -10.51 8.34
N ASP A 37 -3.52 -11.41 9.12
CA ASP A 37 -4.15 -12.63 8.61
C ASP A 37 -5.65 -12.40 8.45
N ALA A 38 -6.28 -12.86 7.36
CA ALA A 38 -7.72 -12.73 7.16
C ALA A 38 -8.24 -13.83 6.22
N PRO A 39 -9.48 -14.31 6.45
CA PRO A 39 -10.09 -15.32 5.58
C PRO A 39 -10.53 -14.73 4.22
N SER A 40 -10.64 -13.41 4.11
CA SER A 40 -11.03 -12.72 2.87
C SER A 40 -10.26 -11.43 2.64
N TRP A 41 -10.08 -11.06 1.37
CA TRP A 41 -9.48 -9.76 1.00
C TRP A 41 -10.40 -8.60 1.38
N ARG A 42 -11.71 -8.83 1.36
CA ARG A 42 -12.72 -7.86 1.78
C ARG A 42 -12.50 -7.40 3.22
N LEU A 43 -12.27 -8.32 4.15
CA LEU A 43 -12.05 -8.00 5.56
C LEU A 43 -10.79 -7.12 5.76
N ILE A 44 -9.70 -7.45 5.07
CA ILE A 44 -8.47 -6.64 5.10
C ILE A 44 -8.74 -5.24 4.56
N ARG A 45 -9.49 -5.12 3.45
CA ARG A 45 -9.81 -3.84 2.83
C ARG A 45 -10.68 -2.97 3.76
N ASN A 46 -11.68 -3.57 4.39
CA ASN A 46 -12.54 -2.93 5.38
C ASN A 46 -11.76 -2.45 6.61
N ALA A 47 -10.92 -3.32 7.18
CA ALA A 47 -10.09 -2.98 8.34
C ALA A 47 -9.09 -1.85 8.02
N LYS A 48 -8.48 -1.86 6.84
CA LYS A 48 -7.60 -0.78 6.37
C LYS A 48 -8.35 0.54 6.18
N LEU A 49 -9.59 0.50 5.68
CA LEU A 49 -10.42 1.69 5.53
C LEU A 49 -10.84 2.24 6.90
N ALA A 50 -11.35 1.38 7.80
CA ALA A 50 -11.70 1.76 9.17
C ALA A 50 -10.50 2.38 9.90
N GLY A 51 -9.32 1.75 9.82
CA GLY A 51 -8.09 2.29 10.40
C GLY A 51 -7.69 3.66 9.82
N ARG A 52 -7.92 3.92 8.52
CA ARG A 52 -7.69 5.24 7.90
C ARG A 52 -8.75 6.27 8.27
N MET A 53 -10.00 5.85 8.51
CA MET A 53 -11.05 6.75 8.99
C MET A 53 -10.82 7.14 10.46
N TYR A 54 -10.36 6.19 11.28
CA TYR A 54 -9.98 6.39 12.67
C TYR A 54 -8.70 7.25 12.80
N ALA A 55 -7.59 6.78 12.22
CA ALA A 55 -6.29 7.47 12.23
C ALA A 55 -5.88 7.87 10.80
N PRO A 56 -6.33 9.05 10.33
CA PRO A 56 -6.13 9.47 8.95
C PRO A 56 -4.67 9.83 8.63
N LEU A 57 -4.37 9.92 7.33
CA LEU A 57 -3.04 10.30 6.84
C LEU A 57 -2.61 11.65 7.40
N GLY A 58 -1.48 11.68 8.11
CA GLY A 58 -0.98 12.86 8.80
C GLY A 58 -0.92 12.69 10.32
N THR A 59 -1.69 11.75 10.87
CA THR A 59 -1.37 11.18 12.20
C THR A 59 0.04 10.62 12.10
N THR A 60 0.94 11.07 12.95
CA THR A 60 2.37 10.68 12.86
C THR A 60 2.61 9.30 13.48
N MET A 61 1.69 8.38 13.22
CA MET A 61 1.66 7.01 13.67
C MET A 61 2.85 6.22 13.11
N THR A 62 3.43 5.36 13.94
CA THR A 62 4.50 4.46 13.50
C THR A 62 3.93 3.37 12.58
N LEU A 63 4.80 2.71 11.81
CA LEU A 63 4.33 1.58 10.99
C LEU A 63 3.79 0.43 11.86
N GLY A 64 4.38 0.20 13.03
CA GLY A 64 3.92 -0.83 13.97
C GLY A 64 2.53 -0.53 14.52
N ASP A 65 2.29 0.71 14.93
CA ASP A 65 0.98 1.13 15.44
C ASP A 65 -0.08 1.10 14.35
N TYR A 66 0.27 1.48 13.11
CA TYR A 66 -0.61 1.32 11.96
C TYR A 66 -1.07 -0.14 11.79
N VAL A 67 -0.15 -1.09 11.84
CA VAL A 67 -0.47 -2.52 11.71
C VAL A 67 -1.35 -2.99 12.87
N ARG A 68 -1.06 -2.57 14.11
CA ARG A 68 -1.85 -2.90 15.30
C ARG A 68 -3.28 -2.39 15.20
N VAL A 69 -3.48 -1.12 14.81
CA VAL A 69 -4.81 -0.52 14.63
C VAL A 69 -5.60 -1.25 13.54
N VAL A 70 -4.97 -1.53 12.40
CA VAL A 70 -5.65 -2.29 11.32
C VAL A 70 -6.00 -3.69 11.80
N ARG A 71 -5.11 -4.36 12.56
CA ARG A 71 -5.37 -5.67 13.12
C ARG A 71 -6.52 -5.67 14.12
N THR A 72 -6.62 -4.68 15.01
CA THR A 72 -7.73 -4.61 15.98
C THR A 72 -9.09 -4.50 15.28
N PHE A 73 -9.19 -3.71 14.20
CA PHE A 73 -10.41 -3.69 13.39
C PHE A 73 -10.64 -5.00 12.64
N LEU A 74 -9.57 -5.62 12.12
CA LEU A 74 -9.66 -6.88 11.39
C LEU A 74 -10.18 -8.02 12.26
N GLU A 75 -9.65 -8.16 13.47
CA GLU A 75 -10.12 -9.17 14.43
C GLU A 75 -11.57 -8.91 14.84
N ALA A 76 -11.97 -7.64 15.03
CA ALA A 76 -13.37 -7.29 15.31
C ALA A 76 -14.31 -7.73 14.18
N PHE A 77 -13.95 -7.47 12.92
CA PHE A 77 -14.77 -7.89 11.79
C PHE A 77 -14.79 -9.41 11.60
N LYS A 78 -13.66 -10.10 11.84
CA LYS A 78 -13.61 -11.58 11.81
C LYS A 78 -14.54 -12.19 12.85
N LEU A 79 -14.46 -11.72 14.11
CA LEU A 79 -15.26 -12.25 15.20
C LEU A 79 -16.75 -12.05 14.97
N ALA A 80 -17.14 -10.92 14.37
CA ALA A 80 -18.53 -10.63 14.04
C ALA A 80 -19.06 -11.46 12.84
N GLU A 81 -18.19 -11.89 11.92
CA GLU A 81 -18.56 -12.70 10.74
C GLU A 81 -18.36 -14.21 10.94
N ALA A 82 -17.65 -14.64 11.98
CA ALA A 82 -17.42 -16.04 12.24
C ALA A 82 -18.76 -16.78 12.43
N PRO A 83 -19.00 -17.89 11.71
CA PRO A 83 -20.16 -18.72 11.97
C PRO A 83 -20.06 -19.20 13.42
N ARG A 84 -20.98 -18.72 14.26
CA ARG A 84 -21.15 -19.27 15.60
C ARG A 84 -21.61 -20.70 15.38
N THR A 85 -20.76 -21.65 15.72
CA THR A 85 -21.15 -23.05 15.79
C THR A 85 -22.43 -23.10 16.60
N ASP A 86 -23.47 -23.72 16.04
CA ASP A 86 -24.67 -24.08 16.81
C ASP A 86 -24.23 -24.67 18.14
N PRO A 87 -24.94 -24.40 19.25
CA PRO A 87 -24.53 -24.84 20.58
C PRO A 87 -24.13 -26.31 20.46
N SER A 88 -22.83 -26.55 20.65
CA SER A 88 -22.34 -27.89 20.82
C SER A 88 -23.17 -28.49 21.96
N SER A 89 -23.46 -29.77 21.88
CA SER A 89 -24.29 -30.55 22.80
C SER A 89 -23.90 -30.44 24.31
N ASP A 90 -22.95 -29.59 24.67
CA ASP A 90 -22.49 -29.26 26.01
C ASP A 90 -22.92 -27.83 26.39
N GLY A 91 -24.21 -27.66 26.70
CA GLY A 91 -24.72 -26.71 27.72
C GLY A 91 -24.42 -25.20 27.62
N ASP A 92 -23.70 -24.70 26.63
CA ASP A 92 -23.39 -23.27 26.56
C ASP A 92 -24.62 -22.46 26.14
N ALA A 93 -25.04 -21.58 27.05
CA ALA A 93 -26.20 -20.72 26.86
C ALA A 93 -26.05 -19.85 25.60
N PRO A 94 -27.16 -19.58 24.87
CA PRO A 94 -27.12 -18.67 23.73
C PRO A 94 -26.51 -17.33 24.15
N PRO A 95 -25.64 -16.73 23.32
CA PRO A 95 -24.99 -15.48 23.66
C PRO A 95 -26.06 -14.41 23.98
N PRO A 96 -25.82 -13.55 24.97
CA PRO A 96 -26.79 -12.53 25.37
C PRO A 96 -27.20 -11.70 24.15
N ALA A 97 -28.50 -11.44 23.99
CA ALA A 97 -29.08 -10.77 22.81
C ALA A 97 -28.40 -9.42 22.46
N GLN A 98 -27.71 -8.80 23.41
CA GLN A 98 -26.90 -7.60 23.22
C GLN A 98 -25.68 -7.85 22.32
N VAL A 99 -24.94 -8.95 22.55
CA VAL A 99 -23.75 -9.31 21.77
C VAL A 99 -24.13 -9.58 20.31
N ALA A 100 -25.19 -10.35 20.07
CA ALA A 100 -25.69 -10.61 18.72
C ALA A 100 -26.09 -9.30 17.98
N ARG A 101 -26.68 -8.33 18.69
CA ARG A 101 -27.00 -7.02 18.12
C ARG A 101 -25.75 -6.21 17.78
N GLU A 102 -24.71 -6.28 18.61
CA GLU A 102 -23.43 -5.62 18.34
C GLU A 102 -22.72 -6.23 17.13
N ASP A 103 -22.69 -7.56 17.01
CA ASP A 103 -22.10 -8.23 15.85
C ASP A 103 -22.83 -7.83 14.56
N MET A 104 -24.17 -7.79 14.60
CA MET A 104 -24.97 -7.33 13.45
C MET A 104 -24.59 -5.90 13.04
N LYS A 105 -24.36 -4.99 13.99
CA LYS A 105 -23.90 -3.63 13.71
C LYS A 105 -22.51 -3.61 13.09
N ILE A 106 -21.60 -4.46 13.56
CA ILE A 106 -20.22 -4.59 13.05
C ILE A 106 -20.23 -5.15 11.62
N VAL A 107 -21.03 -6.20 11.36
CA VAL A 107 -21.20 -6.77 10.01
C VAL A 107 -21.80 -5.73 9.06
N GLN A 108 -22.83 -5.00 9.50
CA GLN A 108 -23.43 -3.93 8.70
C GLN A 108 -22.41 -2.82 8.41
N LEU A 109 -21.60 -2.42 9.40
CA LEU A 109 -20.52 -1.47 9.20
C LEU A 109 -19.51 -1.97 8.16
N GLY A 110 -19.14 -3.25 8.22
CA GLY A 110 -18.28 -3.88 7.23
C GLY A 110 -18.86 -3.82 5.80
N ARG A 111 -20.16 -4.02 5.63
CA ARG A 111 -20.84 -3.90 4.32
C ARG A 111 -20.84 -2.45 3.83
N ASP A 112 -21.20 -1.51 4.69
CA ASP A 112 -21.28 -0.09 4.33
C ASP A 112 -19.89 0.50 3.99
N LEU A 113 -18.85 0.05 4.70
CA LEU A 113 -17.44 0.38 4.40
C LEU A 113 -17.01 -0.18 3.04
N LYS A 114 -17.41 -1.41 2.70
CA LYS A 114 -17.13 -2.01 1.38
C LYS A 114 -17.75 -1.16 0.27
N GLU A 115 -19.05 -0.89 0.36
CA GLU A 115 -19.76 -0.10 -0.66
C GLU A 115 -19.16 1.30 -0.82
N TYR A 116 -18.81 1.95 0.29
CA TYR A 116 -18.12 3.24 0.25
C TYR A 116 -16.76 3.16 -0.45
N GLN A 117 -15.97 2.12 -0.17
CA GLN A 117 -14.69 1.89 -0.81
C GLN A 117 -14.83 1.56 -2.30
N ASP A 118 -15.87 0.83 -2.70
CA ASP A 118 -16.18 0.51 -4.10
C ASP A 118 -16.57 1.77 -4.89
N LEU A 119 -17.38 2.65 -4.30
CA LEU A 119 -17.68 3.97 -4.87
C LEU A 119 -16.41 4.82 -5.02
N LEU A 120 -15.56 4.86 -4.01
CA LEU A 120 -14.26 5.55 -4.10
C LEU A 120 -13.38 4.99 -5.22
N SER A 121 -13.34 3.67 -5.36
CA SER A 121 -12.49 2.97 -6.32
C SER A 121 -13.00 3.16 -7.75
N SER A 122 -14.31 3.05 -7.98
CA SER A 122 -14.95 3.30 -9.29
C SER A 122 -14.73 4.73 -9.78
N TRP A 123 -14.75 5.71 -8.87
CA TRP A 123 -14.44 7.11 -9.16
C TRP A 123 -12.93 7.39 -9.27
N GLY A 124 -12.09 6.48 -8.77
CA GLY A 124 -10.64 6.63 -8.69
C GLY A 124 -10.21 7.79 -7.78
N ILE A 125 -10.96 8.05 -6.71
CA ILE A 125 -10.68 9.09 -5.71
C ILE A 125 -10.17 8.45 -4.42
N LYS A 126 -9.30 9.15 -3.69
CA LYS A 126 -8.84 8.77 -2.35
C LYS A 126 -9.69 9.42 -1.26
N ASP A 127 -9.95 8.71 -0.16
CA ASP A 127 -10.72 9.19 1.02
C ASP A 127 -10.27 10.57 1.52
N ASP A 128 -8.97 10.84 1.54
CA ASP A 128 -8.40 12.12 1.99
C ASP A 128 -8.97 13.34 1.25
N ARG A 129 -9.36 13.17 -0.03
CA ARG A 129 -9.99 14.23 -0.84
C ARG A 129 -11.44 14.52 -0.44
N ILE A 130 -12.14 13.55 0.11
CA ILE A 130 -13.49 13.71 0.64
C ILE A 130 -13.43 14.35 2.03
N ARG A 131 -12.48 13.91 2.86
CA ARG A 131 -12.21 14.50 4.18
C ARG A 131 -11.87 15.99 4.07
N ARG A 132 -10.93 16.34 3.19
CA ARG A 132 -10.43 17.72 3.01
C ARG A 132 -10.63 18.17 1.56
N PRO A 133 -11.83 18.69 1.22
CA PRO A 133 -12.13 19.13 -0.14
C PRO A 133 -11.26 20.32 -0.50
N LEU A 134 -10.83 20.34 -1.75
CA LEU A 134 -10.09 21.46 -2.30
C LEU A 134 -11.06 22.39 -3.02
N PRO A 135 -10.90 23.72 -2.88
CA PRO A 135 -11.68 24.64 -3.69
C PRO A 135 -11.33 24.45 -5.17
N ARG A 136 -12.35 24.49 -6.03
CA ARG A 136 -12.22 24.31 -7.49
C ARG A 136 -11.10 25.13 -8.14
N PRO A 137 -10.89 26.44 -7.85
CA PRO A 137 -9.79 27.18 -8.46
C PRO A 137 -8.41 26.58 -8.13
N ILE A 138 -8.23 26.08 -6.91
CA ILE A 138 -6.98 25.40 -6.52
C ILE A 138 -6.83 24.07 -7.26
N ILE A 139 -7.92 23.34 -7.48
CA ILE A 139 -7.87 22.10 -8.27
C ILE A 139 -7.44 22.40 -9.71
N VAL A 140 -8.05 23.40 -10.36
CA VAL A 140 -7.72 23.82 -11.73
C VAL A 140 -6.27 24.28 -11.83
N TYR A 141 -5.82 25.15 -10.91
CA TYR A 141 -4.42 25.58 -10.83
C TYR A 141 -3.46 24.40 -10.71
N ARG A 142 -3.76 23.43 -9.84
CA ARG A 142 -2.94 22.21 -9.67
C ARG A 142 -2.98 21.31 -10.90
N VAL A 143 -4.10 21.21 -11.60
CA VAL A 143 -4.22 20.47 -12.87
C VAL A 143 -3.27 21.07 -13.90
N VAL A 144 -3.33 22.39 -14.11
CA VAL A 144 -2.45 23.08 -15.07
C VAL A 144 -0.97 22.89 -14.69
N LEU A 145 -0.63 23.12 -13.42
CA LEU A 145 0.74 22.94 -12.94
C LEU A 145 1.25 21.49 -13.13
N ARG A 146 0.41 20.49 -12.83
CA ARG A 146 0.77 19.07 -13.00
C ARG A 146 0.88 18.67 -14.47
N ALA A 147 0.05 19.22 -15.35
CA ALA A 147 0.14 19.01 -16.79
C ALA A 147 1.45 19.57 -17.35
N ILE A 148 1.79 20.83 -17.04
CA ILE A 148 3.06 21.45 -17.44
C ILE A 148 4.24 20.65 -16.89
N TRP A 149 4.22 20.31 -15.60
CA TRP A 149 5.31 19.57 -14.97
C TRP A 149 5.49 18.16 -15.56
N SER A 150 4.38 17.45 -15.83
CA SER A 150 4.42 16.15 -16.49
C SER A 150 4.98 16.25 -17.91
N LEU A 151 4.61 17.29 -18.66
CA LEU A 151 5.12 17.52 -20.01
C LEU A 151 6.62 17.79 -20.00
N VAL A 152 7.08 18.71 -19.14
CA VAL A 152 8.50 19.08 -19.00
C VAL A 152 9.34 17.88 -18.58
N LEU A 153 8.88 17.11 -17.59
CA LEU A 153 9.64 15.92 -17.17
C LEU A 153 9.68 14.84 -18.24
N LEU A 154 8.58 14.65 -18.98
CA LEU A 154 8.53 13.71 -20.08
C LEU A 154 9.52 14.12 -21.18
N THR A 155 9.50 15.38 -21.62
CA THR A 155 10.40 15.88 -22.68
C THR A 155 11.86 15.78 -22.30
N VAL A 156 12.22 16.15 -21.06
CA VAL A 156 13.60 16.04 -20.56
C VAL A 156 14.04 14.58 -20.38
N SER A 157 13.10 13.66 -20.13
CA SER A 157 13.42 12.22 -20.03
C SER A 157 13.63 11.53 -21.39
N LEU A 158 13.05 12.04 -22.49
CA LEU A 158 13.07 11.39 -23.80
C LEU A 158 14.48 11.01 -24.29
N PRO A 159 15.50 11.89 -24.28
CA PRO A 159 16.84 11.54 -24.79
C PRO A 159 17.45 10.33 -24.09
N GLY A 160 17.31 10.25 -22.77
CA GLY A 160 17.80 9.09 -22.01
C GLY A 160 16.92 7.86 -22.21
N LEU A 161 15.60 8.01 -22.36
CA LEU A 161 14.70 6.89 -22.66
C LEU A 161 14.98 6.24 -24.02
N PHE A 162 15.49 6.98 -25.00
CA PHE A 162 15.99 6.39 -26.25
C PHE A 162 17.15 5.41 -26.01
N LEU A 163 18.05 5.73 -25.07
CA LEU A 163 19.13 4.81 -24.67
C LEU A 163 18.59 3.59 -23.93
N TRP A 164 17.44 3.68 -23.26
CA TRP A 164 16.78 2.54 -22.62
C TRP A 164 15.96 1.67 -23.57
N LEU A 165 15.65 2.16 -24.78
CA LEU A 165 14.72 1.51 -25.70
C LEU A 165 15.10 0.05 -26.04
N PRO A 166 16.36 -0.31 -26.33
CA PRO A 166 16.73 -1.71 -26.58
C PRO A 166 16.51 -2.62 -25.36
N ILE A 167 16.74 -2.07 -24.15
CA ILE A 167 16.55 -2.77 -22.88
C ILE A 167 15.05 -3.02 -22.64
N PHE A 168 14.21 -2.00 -22.86
CA PHE A 168 12.77 -2.14 -22.72
C PHE A 168 12.17 -3.09 -23.77
N LEU A 169 12.66 -3.06 -25.00
CA LEU A 169 12.16 -3.92 -26.06
C LEU A 169 12.46 -5.39 -25.79
N THR A 170 13.70 -5.73 -25.43
CA THR A 170 14.11 -7.10 -25.11
C THR A 170 13.35 -7.64 -23.90
N THR A 171 13.23 -6.85 -22.84
CA THR A 171 12.47 -7.25 -21.64
C THR A 171 10.97 -7.40 -21.91
N PHE A 172 10.38 -6.54 -22.74
CA PHE A 172 8.96 -6.63 -23.11
C PHE A 172 8.67 -7.91 -23.92
N VAL A 173 9.48 -8.19 -24.95
CA VAL A 173 9.32 -9.38 -25.79
C VAL A 173 9.49 -10.65 -24.97
N ALA A 174 10.52 -10.73 -24.12
CA ALA A 174 10.76 -11.89 -23.28
C ALA A 174 9.62 -12.12 -22.29
N VAL A 175 9.17 -11.08 -21.58
CA VAL A 175 8.02 -11.19 -20.66
C VAL A 175 6.78 -11.70 -21.38
N HIS A 176 6.53 -11.26 -22.61
CA HIS A 176 5.39 -11.71 -23.40
C HIS A 176 5.49 -13.19 -23.78
N GLN A 177 6.69 -13.68 -24.09
CA GLN A 177 6.93 -15.09 -24.40
C GLN A 177 6.83 -15.99 -23.16
N PHE A 178 7.40 -15.56 -22.04
CA PHE A 178 7.33 -16.27 -20.77
C PHE A 178 5.88 -16.40 -20.26
N LYS A 179 5.07 -15.34 -20.41
CA LYS A 179 3.63 -15.40 -20.07
C LYS A 179 2.83 -16.41 -20.90
N ARG A 180 3.35 -16.89 -22.03
CA ARG A 180 2.68 -17.88 -22.89
C ARG A 180 3.05 -19.32 -22.57
N THR A 181 4.13 -19.56 -21.83
CA THR A 181 4.78 -20.88 -21.75
C THR A 181 4.39 -21.71 -20.52
N GLY A 182 3.72 -21.14 -19.50
CA GLY A 182 3.33 -21.91 -18.32
C GLY A 182 2.52 -21.16 -17.26
N PRO A 183 2.24 -21.82 -16.11
CA PRO A 183 1.53 -21.22 -14.99
C PRO A 183 2.31 -20.05 -14.38
N VAL A 184 1.58 -18.97 -14.11
CA VAL A 184 2.10 -17.63 -13.79
C VAL A 184 3.13 -17.60 -12.64
N TRP A 185 3.02 -18.51 -11.66
CA TRP A 185 3.88 -18.54 -10.48
C TRP A 185 5.32 -18.98 -10.76
N ASP A 186 5.51 -19.93 -11.68
CA ASP A 186 6.82 -20.46 -12.05
C ASP A 186 7.57 -19.45 -12.95
N THR A 187 6.79 -18.79 -13.82
CA THR A 187 7.27 -17.80 -14.77
C THR A 187 7.78 -16.50 -14.11
N TYR A 188 7.36 -16.17 -12.89
CA TYR A 188 7.74 -14.89 -12.28
C TYR A 188 9.23 -14.80 -11.92
N ASP A 189 9.82 -15.91 -11.45
CA ASP A 189 11.25 -15.91 -11.11
C ASP A 189 12.11 -15.88 -12.37
N GLU A 190 11.73 -16.63 -13.40
CA GLU A 190 12.37 -16.59 -14.72
C GLU A 190 12.33 -15.18 -15.33
N ILE A 191 11.18 -14.51 -15.27
CA ILE A 191 11.04 -13.12 -15.72
C ILE A 191 11.95 -12.19 -14.93
N ALA A 192 12.07 -12.39 -13.61
CA ALA A 192 12.93 -11.56 -12.76
C ALA A 192 14.41 -11.76 -13.10
N GLN A 193 14.84 -13.01 -13.21
CA GLN A 193 16.20 -13.38 -13.61
C GLN A 193 16.54 -12.81 -14.98
N TYR A 194 15.66 -12.99 -15.97
CA TYR A 194 15.86 -12.50 -17.33
C TYR A 194 16.00 -10.97 -17.36
N LYS A 195 15.11 -10.24 -16.68
CA LYS A 195 15.19 -8.76 -16.61
C LYS A 195 16.51 -8.28 -16.00
N LEU A 196 17.04 -9.01 -15.02
CA LEU A 196 18.29 -8.65 -14.36
C LEU A 196 19.50 -8.95 -15.25
N THR A 197 19.60 -10.15 -15.81
CA THR A 197 20.75 -10.58 -16.62
C THR A 197 20.79 -9.88 -17.98
N TYR A 198 19.70 -9.91 -18.73
CA TYR A 198 19.63 -9.25 -20.04
C TYR A 198 19.58 -7.73 -19.91
N GLY A 199 18.97 -7.21 -18.85
CA GLY A 199 19.00 -5.77 -18.55
C GLY A 199 20.42 -5.26 -18.32
N LEU A 200 21.25 -6.00 -17.58
CA LEU A 200 22.65 -5.67 -17.37
C LEU A 200 23.47 -5.80 -18.67
N ALA A 201 23.34 -6.92 -19.38
CA ALA A 201 24.10 -7.18 -20.60
C ALA A 201 23.80 -6.13 -21.70
N SER A 202 22.52 -5.84 -21.95
CA SER A 202 22.10 -4.81 -22.90
C SER A 202 22.50 -3.40 -22.46
N GLY A 203 22.43 -3.09 -21.16
CA GLY A 203 22.91 -1.83 -20.60
C GLY A 203 24.42 -1.63 -20.82
N LEU A 204 25.23 -2.66 -20.57
CA LEU A 204 26.68 -2.62 -20.82
C LEU A 204 26.99 -2.45 -22.31
N ALA A 205 26.27 -3.15 -23.19
CA ALA A 205 26.44 -3.02 -24.64
C ALA A 205 26.16 -1.59 -25.12
N ILE A 206 25.07 -0.98 -24.67
CA ILE A 206 24.71 0.40 -25.01
C ILE A 206 25.74 1.40 -24.46
N TRP A 207 26.22 1.18 -23.25
CA TRP A 207 27.25 2.01 -22.64
C TRP A 207 28.58 1.94 -23.41
N LEU A 208 29.05 0.74 -23.75
CA LEU A 208 30.25 0.54 -24.57
C LEU A 208 30.09 1.16 -25.96
N LEU A 209 28.95 0.93 -26.62
CA LEU A 209 28.66 1.51 -27.93
C LEU A 209 28.67 3.04 -27.89
N ALA A 210 28.09 3.64 -26.86
CA ALA A 210 28.07 5.10 -26.70
C ALA A 210 29.49 5.67 -26.51
N MET A 211 30.36 4.98 -25.75
CA MET A 211 31.76 5.38 -25.61
C MET A 211 32.53 5.24 -26.93
N LEU A 212 32.34 4.15 -27.67
CA LEU A 212 32.97 3.93 -28.97
C LEU A 212 32.49 4.95 -30.02
N ALA A 213 31.23 5.38 -29.96
CA ALA A 213 30.71 6.44 -30.83
C ALA A 213 31.26 7.83 -30.48
N THR A 214 31.84 8.01 -29.30
CA THR A 214 32.28 9.32 -28.77
C THR A 214 33.75 9.34 -28.36
N LEU A 215 34.60 8.53 -29.00
CA LEU A 215 36.03 8.34 -28.71
C LEU A 215 36.82 9.59 -28.29
N PRO A 216 36.75 10.76 -28.97
CA PRO A 216 37.51 11.93 -28.53
C PRO A 216 37.07 12.49 -27.16
N VAL A 217 35.87 12.14 -26.68
CA VAL A 217 35.30 12.57 -25.41
C VAL A 217 34.85 11.38 -24.54
N ALA A 218 35.38 10.18 -24.80
CA ALA A 218 34.92 8.92 -24.20
C ALA A 218 34.99 8.91 -22.66
N ALA A 219 36.00 9.57 -22.08
CA ALA A 219 36.14 9.68 -20.62
C ALA A 219 34.96 10.43 -19.98
N LEU A 220 34.43 11.44 -20.67
CA LEU A 220 33.26 12.19 -20.21
C LEU A 220 31.97 11.37 -20.40
N THR A 221 31.81 10.73 -21.57
CA THR A 221 30.60 9.95 -21.88
C THR A 221 30.52 8.68 -21.04
N ALA A 222 31.65 8.10 -20.61
CA ALA A 222 31.71 6.99 -19.67
C ALA A 222 30.93 7.29 -18.37
N VAL A 223 30.97 8.54 -17.90
CA VAL A 223 30.27 8.99 -16.69
C VAL A 223 28.89 9.56 -17.03
N LEU A 224 28.78 10.38 -18.08
CA LEU A 224 27.54 11.04 -18.44
C LEU A 224 26.46 10.08 -18.91
N VAL A 225 26.79 9.04 -19.68
CA VAL A 225 25.79 8.10 -20.23
C VAL A 225 25.03 7.37 -19.11
N PRO A 226 25.70 6.70 -18.14
CA PRO A 226 25.00 6.11 -17.00
C PRO A 226 24.23 7.13 -16.16
N ALA A 227 24.77 8.33 -15.98
CA ALA A 227 24.11 9.40 -15.23
C ALA A 227 22.81 9.87 -15.92
N ILE A 228 22.84 10.09 -17.24
CA ILE A 228 21.68 10.48 -18.05
C ILE A 228 20.65 9.35 -18.08
N MET A 229 21.07 8.11 -18.28
CA MET A 229 20.18 6.94 -18.23
C MET A 229 19.49 6.82 -16.87
N TRP A 230 20.22 7.03 -15.78
CA TRP A 230 19.63 7.04 -14.44
C TRP A 230 18.65 8.20 -14.23
N LEU A 231 19.04 9.41 -14.62
CA LEU A 231 18.21 10.61 -14.49
C LEU A 231 16.94 10.53 -15.35
N SER A 232 17.00 9.94 -16.54
CA SER A 232 15.83 9.79 -17.41
C SER A 232 14.79 8.87 -16.81
N LEU A 233 15.19 7.75 -16.18
CA LEU A 233 14.26 6.91 -15.42
C LEU A 233 13.66 7.68 -14.25
N ARG A 234 14.48 8.45 -13.53
CA ARG A 234 14.01 9.25 -12.39
C ARG A 234 12.98 10.30 -12.80
N TRP A 235 13.23 11.03 -13.89
CA TRP A 235 12.31 12.01 -14.42
C TRP A 235 11.04 11.36 -14.97
N MET A 236 11.14 10.20 -15.62
CA MET A 236 9.99 9.43 -16.08
C MET A 236 9.10 8.97 -14.92
N GLU A 237 9.68 8.48 -13.82
CA GLU A 237 8.92 8.14 -12.60
C GLU A 237 8.17 9.35 -12.04
N ASP A 238 8.84 10.50 -11.95
CA ASP A 238 8.22 11.74 -11.44
C ASP A 238 7.17 12.29 -12.44
N ALA A 239 7.36 12.09 -13.76
CA ALA A 239 6.40 12.44 -14.80
C ALA A 239 5.13 11.60 -14.67
N VAL A 240 5.26 10.27 -14.55
CA VAL A 240 4.13 9.37 -14.32
C VAL A 240 3.42 9.72 -13.02
N ALA A 241 4.14 9.99 -11.93
CA ALA A 241 3.53 10.42 -10.67
C ALA A 241 2.77 11.75 -10.81
N ALA A 242 3.30 12.71 -11.57
CA ALA A 242 2.62 13.97 -11.87
C ALA A 242 1.37 13.76 -12.72
N PHE A 243 1.44 12.89 -13.74
CA PHE A 243 0.31 12.53 -14.59
C PHE A 243 -0.80 11.80 -13.83
N ARG A 244 -0.46 10.90 -12.92
CA ARG A 244 -1.44 10.27 -12.03
C ARG A 244 -2.17 11.28 -11.15
N ALA A 245 -1.41 12.24 -10.59
CA ALA A 245 -2.00 13.31 -9.81
C ALA A 245 -2.91 14.21 -10.66
N LEU A 246 -2.51 14.48 -11.91
CA LEU A 246 -3.33 15.17 -12.91
C LEU A 246 -4.64 14.40 -13.14
N ALA A 247 -4.58 13.11 -13.49
CA ALA A 247 -5.74 12.27 -13.75
C ALA A 247 -6.69 12.17 -12.54
N ALA A 248 -6.16 12.08 -11.32
CA ALA A 248 -6.97 12.06 -10.11
C ALA A 248 -7.68 13.40 -9.86
N LEU A 249 -7.02 14.53 -10.14
CA LEU A 249 -7.62 15.86 -9.99
C LEU A 249 -8.65 16.16 -11.09
N THR A 250 -8.42 15.70 -12.32
CA THR A 250 -9.41 15.84 -13.39
C THR A 250 -10.67 15.02 -13.10
N ARG A 251 -10.53 13.76 -12.64
CA ARG A 251 -11.68 12.97 -12.16
C ARG A 251 -12.46 13.67 -11.05
N LEU A 252 -11.75 14.26 -10.08
CA LEU A 252 -12.38 15.03 -8.99
C LEU A 252 -13.17 16.24 -9.51
N LEU A 253 -12.74 16.89 -10.58
CA LEU A 253 -13.51 17.98 -11.20
C LEU A 253 -14.79 17.47 -11.89
N LEU A 254 -14.74 16.26 -12.47
CA LEU A 254 -15.83 15.68 -13.25
C LEU A 254 -17.00 15.13 -12.41
N ILE A 255 -16.74 14.62 -11.20
CA ILE A 255 -17.75 13.93 -10.36
C ILE A 255 -18.88 14.86 -9.86
N GLY A 256 -18.69 16.18 -9.94
CA GLY A 256 -19.73 17.15 -9.60
C GLY A 256 -19.85 17.41 -8.09
N LYS A 257 -20.41 18.57 -7.71
CA LYS A 257 -20.62 18.95 -6.30
C LYS A 257 -21.62 18.06 -5.55
N PRO A 258 -22.80 17.71 -6.09
CA PRO A 258 -23.81 16.98 -5.32
C PRO A 258 -23.34 15.58 -4.95
N ALA A 259 -22.68 14.87 -5.87
CA ALA A 259 -22.14 13.54 -5.61
C ALA A 259 -21.02 13.55 -4.55
N LEU A 260 -20.14 14.56 -4.58
CA LEU A 260 -19.10 14.75 -3.55
C LEU A 260 -19.70 15.07 -2.18
N GLN A 261 -20.80 15.83 -2.14
CA GLN A 261 -21.50 16.15 -0.90
C GLN A 261 -22.18 14.90 -0.31
N ALA A 262 -22.92 14.13 -1.12
CA ALA A 262 -23.54 12.89 -0.68
C ALA A 262 -22.49 11.89 -0.15
N MET A 263 -21.32 11.79 -0.80
CA MET A 263 -20.24 10.95 -0.31
C MET A 263 -19.57 11.45 0.96
N ARG A 264 -19.57 12.77 1.19
CA ARG A 264 -19.10 13.35 2.45
C ARG A 264 -20.04 13.01 3.59
N GLU A 265 -21.35 13.18 3.39
CA GLU A 265 -22.38 12.81 4.39
C GLU A 265 -22.27 11.32 4.73
N ARG A 266 -22.13 10.46 3.70
CA ARG A 266 -21.89 9.02 3.90
C ARG A 266 -20.62 8.73 4.69
N ARG A 267 -19.52 9.44 4.39
CA ARG A 267 -18.26 9.31 5.13
C ARG A 267 -18.39 9.75 6.58
N GLU A 268 -19.12 10.83 6.86
CA GLU A 268 -19.32 11.35 8.21
C GLU A 268 -20.07 10.33 9.08
N GLY A 269 -21.17 9.75 8.56
CA GLY A 269 -21.89 8.68 9.27
C GLY A 269 -21.06 7.41 9.46
N LEU A 270 -20.23 7.03 8.48
CA LEU A 270 -19.29 5.91 8.63
C LEU A 270 -18.20 6.21 9.66
N HIS A 271 -17.67 7.43 9.65
CA HIS A 271 -16.64 7.85 10.59
C HIS A 271 -17.15 7.81 12.02
N GLU A 272 -18.36 8.29 12.30
CA GLU A 272 -18.99 8.22 13.62
C GLU A 272 -19.09 6.76 14.12
N ARG A 273 -19.59 5.85 13.27
CA ARG A 273 -19.72 4.42 13.62
C ARG A 273 -18.36 3.74 13.80
N VAL A 274 -17.36 4.09 12.99
CA VAL A 274 -15.99 3.59 13.15
C VAL A 274 -15.37 4.10 14.46
N MET A 275 -15.57 5.37 14.81
CA MET A 275 -15.10 5.94 16.08
C MET A 275 -15.81 5.30 17.27
N GLU A 276 -17.12 5.05 17.16
CA GLU A 276 -17.89 4.34 18.20
C GLU A 276 -17.31 2.95 18.44
N LEU A 277 -17.09 2.16 17.37
CA LEU A 277 -16.48 0.83 17.46
C LEU A 277 -15.06 0.91 18.05
N ALA A 278 -14.25 1.85 17.57
CA ALA A 278 -12.86 2.02 18.01
C ALA A 278 -12.76 2.30 19.51
N VAL A 279 -13.54 3.26 20.00
CA VAL A 279 -13.41 3.77 21.37
C VAL A 279 -14.18 2.90 22.36
N ARG A 280 -15.44 2.52 22.05
CA ARG A 280 -16.29 1.79 22.99
C ARG A 280 -15.98 0.31 23.05
N THR A 281 -15.73 -0.32 21.91
CA THR A 281 -15.56 -1.78 21.83
C THR A 281 -14.10 -2.20 21.80
N LEU A 282 -13.27 -1.50 21.02
CA LEU A 282 -11.86 -1.90 20.81
C LEU A 282 -10.88 -1.25 21.79
N GLY A 283 -11.32 -0.30 22.62
CA GLY A 283 -10.48 0.37 23.61
C GLY A 283 -9.37 1.24 22.99
N LEU A 284 -9.53 1.68 21.74
CA LEU A 284 -8.58 2.57 21.08
C LEU A 284 -8.74 4.01 21.62
N PRO A 285 -7.66 4.81 21.61
CA PRO A 285 -7.69 6.20 22.07
C PRO A 285 -8.78 7.04 21.35
N ALA A 286 -9.51 7.88 22.11
CA ALA A 286 -10.54 8.75 21.53
C ALA A 286 -9.98 9.80 20.56
N GLU A 287 -8.76 10.29 20.82
CA GLU A 287 -8.07 11.25 19.98
C GLU A 287 -6.79 10.65 19.36
N PRO A 288 -6.88 10.01 18.19
CA PRO A 288 -5.72 9.37 17.57
C PRO A 288 -4.67 10.38 17.11
N GLU A 289 -5.05 11.59 16.69
CA GLU A 289 -4.09 12.57 16.16
C GLU A 289 -3.10 13.06 17.24
N THR A 290 -3.59 13.30 18.46
CA THR A 290 -2.79 13.71 19.62
C THR A 290 -1.99 12.53 20.18
N TYR A 291 -2.66 11.39 20.40
CA TYR A 291 -2.02 10.19 20.93
C TYR A 291 -0.83 9.71 20.08
N PHE A 292 -0.98 9.62 18.75
CA PHE A 292 0.10 9.20 17.85
C PHE A 292 1.13 10.31 17.57
N ALA A 293 0.82 11.57 17.88
CA ALA A 293 1.82 12.63 17.88
C ALA A 293 2.81 12.48 19.02
N GLU A 294 2.31 12.16 20.21
CA GLU A 294 3.07 12.02 21.46
C GLU A 294 3.80 10.68 21.55
N SER A 295 3.11 9.56 21.28
CA SER A 295 3.68 8.22 21.33
C SER A 295 4.69 7.93 20.22
N GLY A 296 4.58 8.61 19.08
CA GLY A 296 5.45 8.37 17.93
C GLY A 296 6.92 8.68 18.27
N GLY A 297 7.80 7.70 18.16
CA GLY A 297 9.24 7.84 18.39
C GLY A 297 10.03 8.54 17.25
N ARG A 298 11.37 8.47 17.34
CA ARG A 298 12.33 8.98 16.34
C ARG A 298 12.54 8.00 15.17
N GLU A 299 11.47 7.64 14.46
CA GLU A 299 11.59 6.68 13.34
C GLU A 299 12.24 7.29 12.08
N LYS A 300 13.06 6.48 11.40
CA LYS A 300 13.75 6.81 10.16
C LYS A 300 12.74 7.07 9.04
N GLY A 301 12.63 8.33 8.61
CA GLY A 301 11.71 8.74 7.53
C GLY A 301 10.70 9.79 7.97
N ARG A 302 10.46 9.95 9.28
CA ARG A 302 9.58 10.98 9.82
C ARG A 302 10.08 12.37 9.40
N VAL A 303 9.17 13.20 8.91
CA VAL A 303 9.49 14.57 8.46
C VAL A 303 9.18 15.49 9.63
N ARG A 304 10.21 15.80 10.44
CA ARG A 304 10.09 16.83 11.49
C ARG A 304 10.39 18.20 10.88
N GLY A 305 9.39 19.07 10.88
CA GLY A 305 9.53 20.47 10.47
C GLY A 305 9.35 20.74 8.97
N ARG A 306 9.00 22.00 8.67
CA ARG A 306 8.78 22.50 7.30
C ARG A 306 10.04 22.46 6.44
N TRP A 307 11.22 22.57 7.06
CA TRP A 307 12.50 22.57 6.35
C TRP A 307 12.92 21.16 5.88
N ALA A 308 12.85 20.14 6.76
CA ALA A 308 13.10 18.75 6.37
C ALA A 308 12.11 18.26 5.30
N SER A 309 10.89 18.79 5.28
CA SER A 309 9.88 18.57 4.24
C SER A 309 10.34 19.07 2.87
N LYS A 310 10.86 20.31 2.80
CA LYS A 310 11.34 20.93 1.56
C LYS A 310 12.66 20.34 1.08
N ALA A 311 13.63 20.12 1.97
CA ALA A 311 14.93 19.55 1.61
C ALA A 311 14.83 18.09 1.11
N LYS A 312 13.90 17.30 1.67
CA LYS A 312 13.64 15.94 1.18
C LYS A 312 13.02 15.90 -0.22
N TYR A 313 12.41 16.99 -0.72
CA TYR A 313 11.84 17.03 -2.06
C TYR A 313 12.91 16.90 -3.16
N PHE A 314 14.09 17.49 -2.95
CA PHE A 314 15.21 17.55 -3.90
C PHE A 314 16.32 16.50 -3.66
N SER A 315 16.14 15.57 -2.72
CA SER A 315 17.18 14.57 -2.44
C SER A 315 17.25 13.49 -3.53
N VAL A 316 18.40 13.39 -4.19
CA VAL A 316 18.72 12.32 -5.19
C VAL A 316 18.69 10.92 -4.56
N ARG A 317 18.93 10.81 -3.24
CA ARG A 317 18.87 9.57 -2.45
C ARG A 317 17.48 9.25 -1.89
N ARG A 318 16.47 10.08 -2.16
CA ARG A 318 15.11 9.83 -1.69
C ARG A 318 14.62 8.49 -2.25
N ARG A 319 13.98 7.69 -1.39
CA ARG A 319 13.31 6.43 -1.78
C ARG A 319 12.42 6.70 -3.00
N ARG A 320 12.50 5.82 -4.02
CA ARG A 320 11.75 5.88 -5.30
C ARG A 320 10.23 5.99 -5.14
N LYS A 321 9.68 5.86 -3.93
CA LYS A 321 8.25 5.89 -3.60
C LYS A 321 7.95 6.45 -2.20
N ARG A 322 6.82 7.15 -2.08
CA ARG A 322 6.09 7.38 -0.82
C ARG A 322 4.77 6.59 -0.75
N ASP A 323 4.34 5.99 -1.87
CA ASP A 323 3.14 5.17 -2.02
C ASP A 323 3.54 3.75 -2.45
N TRP A 324 2.82 2.73 -1.99
CA TRP A 324 3.18 1.32 -2.22
C TRP A 324 2.85 0.87 -3.65
N ASN A 325 1.91 1.52 -4.34
CA ASN A 325 1.49 1.19 -5.71
C ASN A 325 2.56 1.44 -6.77
N GLU A 326 2.77 0.50 -7.70
CA GLU A 326 3.82 0.46 -8.76
C GLU A 326 4.11 1.84 -9.41
N THR A 327 5.40 2.20 -9.55
CA THR A 327 5.87 3.55 -9.95
C THR A 327 5.39 3.97 -11.32
N LEU A 328 5.23 3.01 -12.24
CA LEU A 328 4.90 3.26 -13.64
C LEU A 328 3.42 3.00 -13.99
N ARG A 329 2.63 2.42 -13.08
CA ARG A 329 1.20 2.23 -13.34
C ARG A 329 0.48 3.57 -13.31
N LEU A 330 -0.42 3.79 -14.25
CA LEU A 330 -1.25 5.00 -14.30
C LEU A 330 -2.43 4.96 -13.32
N TYR A 331 -2.72 3.79 -12.76
CA TYR A 331 -3.82 3.56 -11.82
C TYR A 331 -3.31 2.93 -10.51
N ASP A 332 -4.10 3.08 -9.45
CA ASP A 332 -3.89 2.40 -8.18
C ASP A 332 -4.44 0.98 -8.30
N GLN A 333 -3.67 -0.04 -7.90
CA GLN A 333 -4.22 -1.39 -7.74
C GLN A 333 -4.94 -1.42 -6.39
N VAL A 334 -6.26 -1.24 -6.44
CA VAL A 334 -7.13 -1.21 -5.25
C VAL A 334 -8.06 -2.43 -5.21
N ASP A 335 -8.27 -3.06 -6.36
CA ASP A 335 -9.10 -4.24 -6.53
C ASP A 335 -8.27 -5.48 -6.18
N TYR A 336 -8.72 -6.15 -5.13
CA TYR A 336 -8.26 -7.49 -4.77
C TYR A 336 -9.20 -8.49 -5.44
N PRO A 337 -8.72 -9.70 -5.77
CA PRO A 337 -9.60 -10.75 -6.31
C PRO A 337 -10.80 -10.94 -5.37
N GLU A 338 -11.98 -11.16 -5.97
CA GLU A 338 -13.17 -11.53 -5.20
C GLU A 338 -12.90 -12.85 -4.47
N ASP A 339 -13.48 -12.99 -3.28
CA ASP A 339 -13.34 -14.20 -2.48
C ASP A 339 -13.98 -15.36 -3.29
N TYR A 340 -13.17 -16.35 -3.68
CA TYR A 340 -13.60 -17.55 -4.41
C TYR A 340 -14.32 -18.55 -3.51
#